data_AF-A0A950YD67-F1
#
_entry.id   AF-A0A950YD67-F1
#
_cell.length_a   1.000
_cell.length_b   1.000
_cell.length_c   1.000
_cell.angle_alpha   90.00
_cell.angle_beta   90.00
_cell.angle_gamma   90.00
#
_symmetry.space_group_name_H-M   'P 1'
#
loop_
_entity.id
_entity.type
_entity.pdbx_description
1 polymer ?
#
loop_
_entity_poly.entity_id
_entity_poly.type
_entity_poly.pdbx_seq_one_letter_code
_entity_poly.pdbx_strand_id
1 'polypeptide(L)'
;MRTAAILPIKSFARAKQRLSLELSANNRRALVEAMFADALVALGRVEALERVVVVSGDHVAQRIADGYGASVVDDERGHNTAASRGIAVLIQAG
;
A
#
# COMPACT_ATOMS: atom_id res chain seq x y z
N MET A 1 -20.82 8.39 -8.94
CA MET A 1 -19.48 8.19 -9.55
C MET A 1 -18.83 7.03 -8.83
N ARG A 2 -18.10 6.16 -9.54
CA ARG A 2 -17.34 5.07 -8.89
C ARG A 2 -16.00 5.60 -8.44
N THR A 3 -15.58 5.35 -7.21
CA THR A 3 -14.33 5.87 -6.66
C THR A 3 -13.54 4.74 -6.00
N ALA A 4 -12.23 4.73 -6.21
CA ALA A 4 -11.32 3.77 -5.63
C ALA A 4 -10.03 4.46 -5.18
N ALA A 5 -9.38 3.88 -4.19
CA ALA A 5 -8.06 4.33 -3.72
C ALA A 5 -6.97 3.38 -4.23
N ILE A 6 -5.87 3.95 -4.70
CA ILE A 6 -4.63 3.23 -5.02
C ILE A 6 -3.60 3.56 -3.95
N LEU A 7 -3.08 2.55 -3.26
CA LEU A 7 -2.08 2.68 -2.20
C LEU A 7 -0.79 1.94 -2.58
N PRO A 8 0.19 2.63 -3.20
CA PRO A 8 1.48 2.02 -3.52
C PRO A 8 2.36 1.87 -2.27
N ILE A 9 2.98 0.70 -2.10
CA ILE A 9 4.00 0.49 -1.08
C ILE A 9 5.11 -0.44 -1.59
N LYS A 10 6.37 -0.02 -1.45
CA LYS A 10 7.50 -0.73 -2.09
C LYS A 10 8.05 -1.87 -1.25
N SER A 11 8.61 -1.54 -0.09
CA SER A 11 9.05 -2.52 0.89
C SER A 11 9.25 -1.84 2.23
N PHE A 12 8.87 -2.55 3.31
CA PHE A 12 9.09 -2.07 4.67
C PHE A 12 10.58 -2.01 5.02
N ALA A 13 11.40 -2.92 4.47
CA ALA A 13 12.82 -3.05 4.82
C ALA A 13 13.67 -1.84 4.39
N ARG A 14 13.28 -1.17 3.31
CA ARG A 14 14.01 -0.02 2.73
C ARG A 14 13.32 1.31 3.02
N ALA A 15 12.23 1.34 3.77
CA ALA A 15 11.44 2.55 3.97
C ALA A 15 12.08 3.53 4.97
N LYS A 16 11.63 4.79 4.90
CA LYS A 16 11.97 5.89 5.83
C LYS A 16 13.48 6.09 6.05
N GLN A 17 14.32 5.91 5.03
CA GLN A 17 15.78 6.06 5.15
C GLN A 17 16.24 7.39 5.74
N ARG A 18 15.46 8.46 5.56
CA ARG A 18 15.73 9.77 6.17
C ARG A 18 15.67 9.78 7.70
N LEU A 19 15.02 8.78 8.32
CA LEU A 19 14.95 8.59 9.78
C LEU A 19 16.01 7.60 10.30
N SER A 20 17.02 7.28 9.49
CA SER A 20 18.03 6.28 9.87
C SER A 20 19.01 6.75 10.94
N LEU A 21 19.08 8.06 11.18
CA LEU A 21 19.89 8.65 12.25
C LEU A 21 19.24 8.46 13.62
N GLU A 22 17.90 8.45 13.67
CA GLU A 22 17.13 8.39 14.92
C GLU A 22 16.53 7.00 15.18
N LEU A 23 16.29 6.20 14.14
CA LEU A 23 15.61 4.90 14.25
C LEU A 23 16.45 3.78 13.65
N SER A 24 16.55 2.67 14.38
CA SER A 24 17.10 1.41 13.87
C SER A 24 16.29 0.88 12.67
N ALA A 25 16.89 -0.01 11.87
CA ALA A 25 16.18 -0.62 10.74
C ALA A 25 14.89 -1.33 11.18
N ASN A 26 14.91 -2.00 12.34
CA ASN A 26 13.73 -2.68 12.90
C ASN A 26 12.65 -1.68 13.31
N ASN A 27 13.01 -0.56 13.96
CA ASN A 27 12.05 0.47 14.36
C ASN A 27 11.44 1.16 13.14
N ARG A 28 12.23 1.43 12.09
CA ARG A 28 11.69 1.99 10.83
C ARG A 28 10.73 1.02 10.14
N ARG A 29 11.05 -0.28 10.14
CA ARG A 29 10.16 -1.32 9.61
C ARG A 29 8.83 -1.33 10.37
N ALA A 30 8.88 -1.45 11.69
CA ALA A 30 7.69 -1.46 12.54
C ALA A 30 6.85 -0.19 12.37
N LEU A 31 7.49 0.97 12.26
CA LEU A 31 6.81 2.24 12.00
C LEU A 31 6.06 2.21 10.66
N VAL A 32 6.69 1.75 9.58
CA VAL A 32 6.03 1.76 8.27
C VAL A 32 4.91 0.72 8.21
N GLU A 33 5.08 -0.42 8.86
CA GLU A 33 4.03 -1.44 8.99
C GLU A 33 2.81 -0.88 9.73
N ALA A 34 3.02 -0.19 10.85
CA ALA A 34 1.94 0.49 11.59
C ALA A 34 1.26 1.57 10.74
N MET A 35 2.02 2.45 10.09
CA MET A 35 1.48 3.49 9.21
C MET A 35 0.67 2.90 8.05
N PHE A 36 1.10 1.76 7.51
CA PHE A 36 0.41 1.09 6.41
C PHE A 36 -0.92 0.50 6.87
N ALA A 37 -0.94 -0.17 8.03
CA ALA A 37 -2.16 -0.64 8.66
C ALA A 37 -3.13 0.52 8.95
N ASP A 38 -2.64 1.62 9.52
CA ASP A 38 -3.46 2.82 9.80
C ASP A 38 -4.07 3.41 8.53
N ALA A 39 -3.32 3.46 7.43
CA ALA A 39 -3.81 3.92 6.14
C ALA A 39 -4.92 2.99 5.59
N LEU A 40 -4.75 1.69 5.69
CA LEU A 40 -5.77 0.71 5.28
C LEU A 40 -7.05 0.85 6.10
N VAL A 41 -6.94 0.99 7.42
CA VAL A 41 -8.08 1.23 8.32
C VAL A 41 -8.79 2.53 7.94
N ALA A 42 -8.04 3.61 7.71
CA ALA A 42 -8.61 4.89 7.32
C ALA A 42 -9.36 4.82 5.99
N LEU A 43 -8.76 4.18 4.97
CA LEU A 43 -9.38 4.00 3.65
C LEU A 43 -10.62 3.11 3.72
N GLY A 44 -10.58 2.02 4.51
CA GLY A 44 -11.72 1.11 4.67
C GLY A 44 -12.94 1.73 5.37
N ARG A 45 -12.78 2.89 6.02
CA ARG A 45 -13.88 3.65 6.64
C ARG A 45 -14.54 4.65 5.70
N VAL A 46 -14.01 4.84 4.50
CA VAL A 46 -14.56 5.81 3.54
C VAL A 46 -15.67 5.15 2.73
N GLU A 47 -16.93 5.40 3.07
CA GLU A 47 -18.11 4.80 2.40
C GLU A 47 -18.17 5.08 0.89
N ALA A 48 -17.61 6.20 0.43
CA ALA A 48 -17.57 6.55 -0.98
C ALA A 48 -16.55 5.73 -1.81
N LEU A 49 -15.64 5.01 -1.16
CA LEU A 49 -14.68 4.14 -1.84
C LEU A 49 -15.29 2.75 -2.06
N GLU A 50 -15.45 2.38 -3.32
CA GLU A 50 -15.89 1.02 -3.68
C GLU A 50 -14.77 0.00 -3.50
N ARG A 51 -13.50 0.43 -3.67
CA ARG A 51 -12.33 -0.45 -3.60
C ARG A 51 -11.09 0.27 -3.08
N VAL A 52 -10.27 -0.48 -2.37
CA VAL A 52 -8.88 -0.13 -2.05
C VAL A 52 -7.98 -1.13 -2.76
N VAL A 53 -7.02 -0.61 -3.54
CA VAL A 53 -6.03 -1.42 -4.26
C VAL A 53 -4.65 -1.11 -3.71
N VAL A 54 -3.99 -2.11 -3.14
CA VAL A 54 -2.59 -2.02 -2.74
C VAL A 54 -1.72 -2.51 -3.87
N VAL A 55 -0.70 -1.72 -4.20
CA VAL A 55 0.27 -2.08 -5.25
C VAL A 55 1.63 -2.26 -4.58
N SER A 56 2.12 -3.49 -4.53
CA SER A 56 3.34 -3.83 -3.80
C SER A 56 3.97 -5.12 -4.31
N GLY A 57 5.30 -5.20 -4.29
CA GLY A 57 6.06 -6.45 -4.43
C GLY A 57 6.53 -7.03 -3.10
N ASP A 58 6.19 -6.40 -1.97
CA ASP A 58 6.54 -6.91 -0.64
C ASP A 58 5.45 -7.85 -0.13
N HIS A 59 5.73 -9.15 -0.07
CA HIS A 59 4.79 -10.17 0.38
C HIS A 59 4.24 -9.96 1.80
N VAL A 60 4.94 -9.22 2.67
CA VAL A 60 4.40 -8.85 3.98
C VAL A 60 3.30 -7.80 3.80
N ALA A 61 3.56 -6.77 2.99
CA ALA A 61 2.57 -5.74 2.70
C ALA A 61 1.34 -6.31 1.98
N GLN A 62 1.53 -7.22 1.03
CA GLN A 62 0.45 -7.94 0.35
C GLN A 62 -0.44 -8.70 1.34
N ARG A 63 0.15 -9.52 2.21
CA ARG A 63 -0.62 -10.28 3.22
C ARG A 63 -1.36 -9.38 4.20
N ILE A 64 -0.76 -8.27 4.62
CA ILE A 64 -1.43 -7.29 5.48
C ILE A 64 -2.62 -6.71 4.72
N ALA A 65 -2.44 -6.25 3.47
CA ALA A 65 -3.50 -5.69 2.64
C ALA A 65 -4.68 -6.65 2.46
N ASP A 66 -4.40 -7.91 2.15
CA ASP A 66 -5.42 -8.96 2.04
C ASP A 66 -6.22 -9.12 3.34
N GLY A 67 -5.53 -9.09 4.50
CA GLY A 67 -6.17 -9.15 5.82
C GLY A 67 -7.12 -7.98 6.12
N TYR A 68 -6.92 -6.83 5.46
CA TYR A 68 -7.82 -5.67 5.53
C TYR A 68 -8.87 -5.65 4.40
N GLY A 69 -8.94 -6.70 3.57
CA GLY A 69 -9.89 -6.79 2.45
C GLY A 69 -9.54 -5.91 1.25
N ALA A 70 -8.31 -5.38 1.17
CA ALA A 70 -7.86 -4.64 0.00
C ALA A 70 -7.46 -5.61 -1.13
N SER A 71 -7.67 -5.18 -2.39
CA SER A 71 -7.17 -5.93 -3.55
C SER A 71 -5.67 -5.72 -3.71
N VAL A 72 -4.92 -6.77 -3.99
CA VAL A 72 -3.47 -6.70 -4.17
C VAL A 72 -3.08 -6.78 -5.63
N VAL A 73 -2.18 -5.89 -6.05
CA VAL A 73 -1.54 -5.90 -7.36
C VAL A 73 -0.03 -6.02 -7.14
N ASP A 74 0.55 -7.13 -7.60
CA ASP A 74 1.97 -7.43 -7.41
C ASP A 74 2.86 -6.56 -8.30
N ASP A 75 3.60 -5.60 -7.74
CA ASP A 75 4.50 -4.70 -8.49
C ASP A 75 5.78 -4.35 -7.72
N GLU A 76 6.93 -4.74 -8.27
CA GLU A 76 8.25 -4.37 -7.73
C GLU A 76 8.79 -3.02 -8.25
N ARG A 77 8.11 -2.39 -9.22
CA ARG A 77 8.61 -1.22 -9.96
C ARG A 77 8.31 0.08 -9.19
N GLY A 78 8.87 1.20 -9.64
CA GLY A 78 8.82 2.52 -8.97
C GLY A 78 7.43 3.00 -8.49
N HIS A 79 7.41 4.06 -7.66
CA HIS A 79 6.18 4.57 -7.05
C HIS A 79 5.14 5.06 -8.09
N ASN A 80 5.60 5.77 -9.13
CA ASN A 80 4.72 6.27 -10.20
C ASN A 80 4.17 5.14 -11.07
N THR A 81 4.97 4.11 -11.35
CA THR A 81 4.52 2.96 -12.16
C THR A 81 3.49 2.13 -11.41
N ALA A 82 3.67 1.97 -10.09
CA ALA A 82 2.73 1.27 -9.23
C ALA A 82 1.35 1.96 -9.21
N ALA A 83 1.30 3.28 -9.08
CA ALA A 83 0.05 4.03 -9.12
C ALA A 83 -0.68 3.86 -10.48
N SER A 84 0.04 4.05 -11.59
CA SER A 84 -0.52 3.87 -12.94
C SER A 84 -0.99 2.45 -13.19
N ARG A 85 -0.28 1.44 -12.68
CA ARG A 85 -0.67 0.03 -12.81
C ARG A 85 -1.92 -0.30 -12.01
N GLY A 86 -2.05 0.23 -10.79
CA GLY A 86 -3.27 0.10 -10.00
C GLY A 86 -4.49 0.68 -10.72
N ILE A 87 -4.32 1.85 -11.36
CA ILE A 87 -5.37 2.46 -12.18
C ILE A 87 -5.73 1.57 -13.38
N ALA A 88 -4.74 1.07 -14.13
CA ALA A 88 -4.98 0.24 -15.30
C ALA A 88 -5.73 -1.06 -14.97
N VAL A 89 -5.36 -1.72 -13.86
CA VAL A 89 -6.03 -2.94 -13.39
C VAL A 89 -7.50 -2.67 -13.06
N LEU A 90 -7.81 -1.54 -12.41
CA LEU A 90 -9.20 -1.19 -12.10
C LEU A 90 -10.04 -0.90 -13.34
N ILE A 91 -9.46 -0.21 -14.34
CA ILE A 91 -10.14 0.08 -15.60
C ILE A 91 -10.46 -1.21 -16.37
N GLN A 92 -9.57 -2.20 -16.35
CA GLN A 92 -9.79 -3.48 -17.03
C GLN A 92 -10.79 -4.40 -16.33
N ALA A 93 -11.02 -4.20 -15.03
CA ALA A 93 -11.92 -5.01 -14.21
C ALA A 93 -13.37 -4.48 -14.14
N GLY A 94 -13.70 -3.45 -14.92
CA GLY A 94 -15.01 -2.82 -15.02
C GLY A 94 -15.53 -2.80 -16.45
#